data_AF-A0A833RM94-F1
#
_entry.id   AF-A0A833RM94-F1
#
_cell.length_a   1.000
_cell.length_b   1.000
_cell.length_c   1.000
_cell.angle_alpha   90.00
_cell.angle_beta   90.00
_cell.angle_gamma   90.00
#
_symmetry.space_group_name_H-M   'P 1'
#
loop_
_entity.id
_entity.type
_entity.pdbx_description
1 polymer ?
#
loop_
_entity_poly.entity_id
_entity_poly.type
_entity_poly.pdbx_seq_one_letter_code
_entity_poly.pdbx_strand_id
1 'polypeptide(L)' 'MCDLLCANTDCGVVIVDSQSCFSIRGKPIYYFFSTSTFSKYAVIHIDCVAKINPKDPLYKICVLSCIILADKYLI' A
#
# COMPACT_ATOMS: atom_id res chain seq x y z
N MET A 1 6.20 -6.73 15.56
CA MET A 1 5.25 -7.08 14.48
C MET A 1 4.15 -6.04 14.53
N CYS A 2 3.74 -5.44 13.40
CA CYS A 2 2.59 -4.51 13.41
C CYS A 2 1.31 -5.32 13.25
N ASP A 3 0.45 -5.32 14.26
CA ASP A 3 -0.81 -6.09 14.24
C ASP A 3 -1.92 -5.35 13.46
N LEU A 4 -1.83 -4.03 13.38
CA LEU A 4 -2.89 -3.17 12.84
C LEU A 4 -2.84 -3.04 11.30
N LEU A 5 -1.64 -3.08 10.70
CA LEU A 5 -1.40 -2.88 9.26
C LEU A 5 -0.92 -4.15 8.56
N CYS A 6 -1.24 -5.31 9.12
CA CYS A 6 -0.94 -6.59 8.48
C CYS A 6 -1.60 -6.66 7.09
N ALA A 7 -1.04 -7.48 6.20
CA ALA A 7 -1.56 -7.68 4.85
C ALA A 7 -3.00 -8.22 4.90
N ASN A 8 -3.97 -7.33 4.68
CA ASN A 8 -5.39 -7.65 4.66
C ASN A 8 -5.93 -7.42 3.25
N THR A 9 -6.28 -8.51 2.56
CA THR A 9 -6.87 -8.45 1.22
C THR A 9 -8.32 -7.95 1.24
N ASP A 10 -9.00 -8.09 2.38
CA ASP A 10 -10.41 -7.74 2.55
C ASP A 10 -10.64 -6.27 2.99
N CYS A 11 -9.58 -5.55 3.36
CA CYS A 11 -9.68 -4.16 3.78
C CYS A 11 -9.62 -3.23 2.56
N GLY A 12 -10.79 -3.05 1.93
CA GLY A 12 -10.97 -2.18 0.76
C GLY A 12 -11.08 -0.67 1.08
N VAL A 13 -10.85 -0.28 2.33
CA VAL A 13 -11.02 1.10 2.83
C VAL A 13 -9.80 1.54 3.62
N VAL A 14 -9.58 2.85 3.71
CA VAL A 14 -8.53 3.38 4.57
C VAL A 14 -8.88 3.10 6.02
N ILE A 15 -7.99 2.46 6.77
CA ILE A 15 -8.24 2.01 8.16
C ILE A 15 -8.57 3.19 9.10
N VAL A 16 -8.01 4.38 8.84
CA VAL A 16 -8.22 5.58 9.66
C VAL A 16 -9.64 6.14 9.52
N ASP A 17 -10.14 6.26 8.29
CA ASP A 17 -11.41 6.95 8.00
C ASP A 17 -12.55 6.01 7.57
N SER A 18 -12.27 4.70 7.46
CA SER A 18 -13.19 3.66 6.93
C SER A 18 -13.85 4.02 5.60
N GLN A 19 -13.25 4.94 4.85
CA GLN A 19 -13.75 5.44 3.56
C GLN A 19 -12.74 5.17 2.46
N SER A 20 -13.22 5.14 1.23
CA SER A 20 -12.35 5.14 0.06
C SER A 20 -12.06 6.57 -0.38
N CYS A 21 -10.78 6.94 -0.47
CA CYS A 21 -10.33 8.17 -1.09
C CYS A 21 -10.43 8.15 -2.63
N PHE A 22 -10.78 7.02 -3.23
CA PHE A 22 -10.98 6.88 -4.67
C PHE A 22 -12.47 6.89 -5.00
N SER A 23 -12.87 7.80 -5.89
CA SER A 23 -14.23 7.83 -6.45
C SER A 23 -14.16 8.09 -7.95
N ILE A 24 -14.96 7.34 -8.71
CA ILE A 24 -15.24 7.65 -10.11
C ILE A 24 -16.74 7.91 -10.23
N ARG A 25 -17.10 9.13 -10.67
CA ARG A 25 -18.49 9.53 -10.91
C ARG A 25 -19.41 9.30 -9.68
N GLY A 26 -18.90 9.58 -8.48
CA GLY A 26 -19.64 9.43 -7.23
C GLY A 26 -19.73 8.00 -6.70
N LYS A 27 -19.15 7.00 -7.40
CA LYS A 27 -19.06 5.63 -6.90
C LYS A 27 -17.69 5.40 -6.25
N PRO A 28 -17.64 4.96 -4.98
CA PRO A 28 -16.36 4.67 -4.31
C PRO A 28 -15.69 3.45 -4.95
N ILE A 29 -14.36 3.51 -5.08
CA ILE A 29 -13.53 2.41 -5.57
C ILE A 29 -12.74 1.86 -4.40
N TYR A 30 -12.86 0.58 -4.11
CA TYR A 30 -12.14 -0.01 -3.00
C TYR A 30 -10.63 -0.07 -3.25
N TYR A 31 -9.87 0.07 -2.18
CA TYR A 31 -8.43 -0.09 -2.18
C TYR A 31 -8.06 -1.54 -2.48
N PHE A 32 -6.96 -1.72 -3.21
CA PHE A 32 -6.32 -3.02 -3.38
C PHE A 32 -5.05 -3.04 -2.56
N PHE A 33 -4.97 -3.98 -1.61
CA PHE A 33 -3.78 -4.23 -0.77
C PHE A 33 -3.25 -2.95 -0.08
N SER A 34 -4.15 -2.11 0.46
CA SER A 34 -3.87 -0.85 1.19
C SER A 34 -2.96 0.19 0.49
N THR A 35 -2.50 -0.07 -0.74
CA THR A 35 -1.48 0.74 -1.44
C THR A 35 -1.93 1.17 -2.83
N SER A 36 -2.84 0.42 -3.48
CA SER A 36 -3.50 0.80 -4.75
C SER A 36 -2.54 1.40 -5.80
N THR A 37 -1.35 0.80 -5.97
CA THR A 37 -0.23 1.33 -6.77
C THR A 37 -0.49 1.38 -8.28
N PHE A 38 -1.62 0.82 -8.74
CA PHE A 38 -2.10 0.97 -10.12
C PHE A 38 -2.69 2.35 -10.42
N SER A 39 -2.85 3.20 -9.40
CA SER A 39 -3.27 4.60 -9.54
C SER A 39 -2.04 5.52 -9.63
N LYS A 40 -2.15 6.62 -10.38
CA LYS A 40 -1.07 7.64 -10.48
C LYS A 40 -0.76 8.31 -9.13
N TYR A 41 -1.78 8.40 -8.28
CA TYR A 41 -1.69 8.97 -6.94
C TYR A 41 -2.50 8.07 -6.02
N ALA A 42 -1.90 7.66 -4.90
CA ALA A 42 -2.56 6.89 -3.87
C ALA A 42 -2.39 7.58 -2.52
N VAL A 43 -3.40 7.45 -1.66
CA VAL A 43 -3.31 7.84 -0.25
C VAL A 43 -2.99 6.58 0.53
N ILE A 44 -1.86 6.59 1.25
CA ILE A 44 -1.32 5.43 1.97
C ILE A 44 -1.00 5.86 3.40
N HIS A 45 -1.17 4.97 4.37
CA HIS A 45 -0.77 5.23 5.76
C HIS A 45 0.75 5.44 5.87
N ILE A 46 1.19 6.38 6.69
CA ILE A 46 2.61 6.74 6.83
C ILE A 46 3.49 5.55 7.23
N ASP A 47 2.98 4.65 8.08
CA ASP A 47 3.71 3.45 8.51
C ASP A 47 3.89 2.41 7.39
N CYS A 48 3.10 2.50 6.32
CA CYS A 48 3.25 1.68 5.12
C CYS A 48 4.18 2.33 4.07
N VAL A 49 4.77 3.50 4.37
CA VAL A 49 5.65 4.24 3.45
C VAL A 49 7.09 4.21 3.94
N ALA A 50 7.96 3.57 3.16
CA ALA A 50 9.40 3.59 3.40
C ALA A 50 10.07 4.73 2.63
N LYS A 51 10.76 5.63 3.35
CA LYS A 51 11.59 6.67 2.74
C LYS A 51 12.85 6.04 2.13
N ILE A 52 13.03 6.25 0.83
CA ILE A 52 14.18 5.75 0.06
C ILE A 52 15.06 6.91 -0.42
N ASN A 53 16.31 6.60 -0.77
CA ASN A 53 17.24 7.59 -1.29
C ASN A 53 16.82 8.02 -2.72
N PRO A 54 16.68 9.33 -3.00
CA PRO A 54 16.20 9.82 -4.28
C PRO A 54 17.15 9.55 -5.46
N LYS A 55 18.40 9.17 -5.21
CA LYS A 55 19.40 8.86 -6.25
C LYS A 55 19.29 7.44 -6.80
N ASP A 56 18.56 6.56 -6.11
CA ASP A 56 18.49 5.15 -6.47
C ASP A 56 17.37 4.90 -7.51
N PRO A 57 17.55 3.92 -8.42
CA PRO A 57 16.58 3.63 -9.46
C PRO A 57 15.28 3.02 -8.87
N LEU A 58 14.19 3.77 -8.94
CA LEU A 58 12.86 3.39 -8.41
C LEU A 58 12.37 2.02 -8.92
N TYR A 59 12.67 1.65 -10.17
CA TYR A 59 12.24 0.38 -10.75
C TYR A 59 12.80 -0.84 -9.99
N LYS A 60 14.07 -0.78 -9.54
CA LYS A 60 14.68 -1.88 -8.77
C LYS A 60 14.12 -1.95 -7.35
N ILE A 61 13.87 -0.78 -6.75
CA ILE A 61 13.37 -0.67 -5.38
C ILE A 61 11.90 -1.11 -5.29
N CYS A 62 11.09 -0.85 -6.33
CA CYS A 62 9.70 -1.27 -6.40
C CYS A 62 9.55 -2.80 -6.23
N VAL A 63 10.45 -3.60 -6.82
CA VAL A 63 10.46 -5.07 -6.70
C VAL A 63 10.69 -5.54 -5.25
N LEU A 64 11.43 -4.76 -4.47
CA LEU A 64 11.75 -5.07 -3.07
C LEU A 64 10.49 -5.05 -2.16
N SER A 65 9.47 -4.26 -2.54
CA SER A 65 8.32 -3.96 -1.68
C SER A 65 7.38 -5.14 -1.42
N CYS A 66 7.24 -6.08 -2.35
CA CYS A 66 6.29 -7.19 -2.24
C CYS A 66 6.98 -8.55 -2.14
N ILE A 67 7.96 -8.81 -3.01
CA ILE A 67 8.54 -10.15 -3.18
C ILE A 67 9.53 -10.48 -2.06
N ILE A 68 10.42 -9.54 -1.71
CA ILE A 68 11.54 -9.80 -0.79
C ILE A 68 11.12 -9.66 0.68
N LEU A 69 10.19 -8.76 0.98
CA LEU A 69 9.68 -8.58 2.34
C LEU A 69 8.72 -9.69 2.76
N ALA A 70 7.92 -10.25 1.84
CA ALA A 70 7.06 -11.40 2.15
C ALA A 70 7.88 -12.66 2.47
N ASP A 71 9.00 -12.90 1.76
CA ASP A 71 9.84 -14.08 1.94
C ASP A 71 10.59 -14.08 3.30
N LYS A 72 10.94 -12.90 3.81
CA LYS A 72 11.57 -12.76 5.14
C LYS A 72 10.63 -12.97 6.33
N TYR A 73 9.32 -13.01 6.09
CA TYR A 73 8.30 -13.26 7.11
C TYR A 73 7.77 -14.71 7.05
N LEU A 74 8.29 -15.55 6.15
CA LEU A 74 7.91 -16.96 6.00
C LEU A 74 9.00 -17.96 6.48
N ILE A 75 10.05 -17.49 7.16
CA ILE A 75 11.07 -18.33 7.82
C ILE A 75 11.15 -17.98 9.30
#